data_AF-A0A1U7M3J0-F1
#
_entry.id   AF-A0A1U7M3J0-F1
#
_cell.length_a   1.000
_cell.length_b   1.000
_cell.length_c   1.000
_cell.angle_alpha   90.00
_cell.angle_beta   90.00
_cell.angle_gamma   90.00
#
_symmetry.space_group_name_H-M   'P 1'
#
loop_
_entity.id
_entity.type
_entity.pdbx_description
1 polymer ?
#
loop_
_entity_poly.entity_id
_entity_poly.type
_entity_poly.pdbx_seq_one_letter_code
_entity_poly.pdbx_strand_id
1 'polypeptide(L)'
;MNTANYEGLKKIELDVTKKLFKYIYNNVNLNKVMEELDGEYSYFYDTENNIAFNIWLSLDYIHKDGKTFTEKFLEEKSNSLSKKEKKILEERKDSYVSLFEIIKYDKDYVRVKDVLTQKDFSLLEPELPNIIKEGEYVFSRIGKSLDNYNFIGDINYLPLSSKHDFIKDVLRDFNLTRRDYRGLTMKDYLKRFGLNLYKIYDETIFNLIEKEGDLEFYRISEYDEFDEFENYLNLKINENEVLEHINNLSNIVESYFIDNDKAIEDLPHINLKRFFIWSIEDGFIGVKRELISYIKTLKLYFEFLSKKDNSFKSQYEKILKISETPFKYIKKINSYEKSFNIDINLSYYISDMLNSDSLKLLRDFDIFLIYIEGKTLDLTLKKSYIKRDDLLQINNHLESRTKIISKAPNQRDFININFFYHLALELEILTIDNNKLYFNKKAMDYLLLEDSEKYILLFEYLSTKGFVLNVLNFKKDFSKKEKNDFLNKLALMNPSKKYSHKYFSLEGKNHFFSYGRYFKLLGLMDYSIYEENFIKITTLGKKLTNYVLQDKDLGSKTNLINLKDFIN
;
A
#
# COMPACT_ATOMS: atom_id res chain seq x y z
N MET A 1 -22.93 8.54 23.25
CA MET A 1 -22.23 8.95 24.49
C MET A 1 -22.30 10.47 24.50
N ASN A 2 -22.69 11.15 25.59
CA ASN A 2 -23.03 12.60 25.50
C ASN A 2 -21.86 13.45 24.98
N THR A 3 -22.15 14.41 24.08
CA THR A 3 -21.24 15.45 23.56
C THR A 3 -20.40 16.12 24.66
N ALA A 4 -20.99 16.33 25.84
CA ALA A 4 -20.31 16.85 27.04
C ALA A 4 -19.07 16.03 27.47
N ASN A 5 -19.01 14.72 27.18
CA ASN A 5 -17.86 13.88 27.52
C ASN A 5 -16.72 14.02 26.49
N TYR A 6 -17.06 14.26 25.22
CA TYR A 6 -16.08 14.53 24.17
C TYR A 6 -15.42 15.89 24.35
N GLU A 7 -16.20 16.95 24.60
CA GLU A 7 -15.67 18.28 24.92
C GLU A 7 -14.77 18.26 26.16
N GLY A 8 -15.17 17.50 27.19
CA GLY A 8 -14.36 17.29 28.39
C GLY A 8 -13.02 16.60 28.10
N LEU A 9 -13.00 15.62 27.19
CA LEU A 9 -11.77 14.96 26.74
C LEU A 9 -10.87 15.94 25.98
N LYS A 10 -11.39 16.62 24.94
CA LYS A 10 -10.63 17.60 24.15
C LYS A 10 -10.05 18.72 25.02
N LYS A 11 -10.77 19.15 26.06
CA LYS A 11 -10.26 20.14 27.03
C LYS A 11 -9.02 19.64 27.78
N ILE A 12 -9.06 18.41 28.30
CA ILE A 12 -7.90 17.82 29.01
C ILE A 12 -6.70 17.68 28.05
N GLU A 13 -6.96 17.26 26.82
CA GLU A 13 -5.93 17.13 25.78
C GLU A 13 -5.28 18.48 25.44
N LEU A 14 -6.08 19.53 25.29
CA LEU A 14 -5.61 20.88 25.01
C LEU A 14 -4.78 21.42 26.18
N ASP A 15 -5.23 21.22 27.41
CA ASP A 15 -4.54 21.67 28.62
C ASP A 15 -3.17 20.97 28.77
N VAL A 16 -3.11 19.64 28.58
CA VAL A 16 -1.84 18.91 28.69
C VAL A 16 -0.87 19.26 27.55
N THR A 17 -1.38 19.47 26.34
CA THR A 17 -0.58 19.87 25.18
C THR A 17 0.04 21.26 25.41
N LYS A 18 -0.73 22.23 25.94
CA LYS A 18 -0.21 23.54 26.33
C LYS A 18 0.88 23.47 27.38
N LYS A 19 0.74 22.60 28.39
CA LYS A 19 1.78 22.39 29.41
C LYS A 19 3.05 21.80 28.79
N LEU A 20 2.92 20.83 27.89
CA LEU A 20 4.04 20.21 27.18
C LEU A 20 4.76 21.21 26.28
N PHE A 21 4.06 21.98 25.47
CA PHE A 21 4.68 23.01 24.61
C PHE A 21 5.39 24.07 25.44
N LYS A 22 4.78 24.54 26.54
CA LYS A 22 5.45 25.43 27.49
C LYS A 22 6.72 24.80 28.07
N TYR A 23 6.72 23.51 28.37
CA TYR A 23 7.94 22.82 28.80
C TYR A 23 8.99 22.81 27.70
N ILE A 24 8.64 22.44 26.46
CA ILE A 24 9.56 22.40 25.32
C ILE A 24 10.21 23.77 25.08
N TYR A 25 9.41 24.83 24.97
CA TYR A 25 9.91 26.18 24.70
C TYR A 25 10.83 26.75 25.80
N ASN A 26 10.72 26.25 27.03
CA ASN A 26 11.62 26.63 28.11
C ASN A 26 12.93 25.83 28.15
N ASN A 27 13.01 24.70 27.44
CA ASN A 27 14.13 23.76 27.51
C ASN A 27 14.87 23.57 26.18
N VAL A 28 14.41 24.20 25.09
CA VAL A 28 14.95 24.01 23.74
C VAL A 28 15.16 25.34 23.05
N ASN A 29 16.30 25.49 22.38
CA ASN A 29 16.48 26.56 21.41
C ASN A 29 15.94 26.09 20.06
N LEU A 30 14.73 26.53 19.71
CA LEU A 30 14.06 26.15 18.45
C LEU A 30 14.90 26.51 17.23
N ASN A 31 15.58 27.66 17.23
CA ASN A 31 16.44 28.08 16.12
C ASN A 31 17.54 27.06 15.84
N LYS A 32 18.10 26.46 16.90
CA LYS A 32 19.12 25.41 16.75
C LYS A 32 18.53 24.11 16.20
N VAL A 33 17.33 23.74 16.62
CA VAL A 33 16.63 22.56 16.05
C VAL A 33 16.37 22.81 14.56
N MET A 34 16.01 24.03 14.17
CA MET A 34 15.80 24.40 12.77
C MET A 34 17.09 24.42 11.95
N GLU A 35 18.20 24.92 12.51
CA GLU A 35 19.53 24.82 11.89
C GLU A 35 19.98 23.36 11.70
N GLU A 36 19.55 22.44 12.57
CA GLU A 36 19.81 21.00 12.39
C GLU A 36 18.96 20.38 11.27
N LEU A 37 17.85 21.02 10.90
CA LEU A 37 16.91 20.58 9.84
C LEU A 37 17.16 21.25 8.48
N ASP A 38 18.21 22.07 8.36
CA ASP A 38 18.44 23.06 7.29
C ASP A 38 18.17 22.56 5.85
N GLY A 39 17.49 23.39 5.05
CA GLY A 39 17.25 23.24 3.61
C GLY A 39 16.23 22.20 3.14
N GLU A 40 16.01 21.10 3.88
CA GLU A 40 15.15 19.99 3.42
C GLU A 40 13.66 20.13 3.79
N TYR A 41 13.34 21.00 4.75
CA TYR A 41 11.98 21.19 5.27
C TYR A 41 11.59 22.67 5.37
N SER A 42 11.78 23.40 4.27
CA SER A 42 11.41 24.81 4.10
C SER A 42 9.92 25.13 4.29
N TYR A 43 9.07 24.16 4.59
CA TYR A 43 7.64 24.38 4.82
C TYR A 43 7.30 24.67 6.30
N PHE A 44 8.27 24.54 7.22
CA PHE A 44 8.10 24.81 8.65
C PHE A 44 8.46 26.25 9.09
N TYR A 45 8.51 27.24 8.20
CA TYR A 45 9.03 28.59 8.53
C TYR A 45 8.25 29.38 9.61
N ASP A 46 7.02 28.98 9.99
CA ASP A 46 6.29 29.56 11.15
C ASP A 46 6.15 28.53 12.29
N THR A 47 7.27 28.15 12.91
CA THR A 47 7.37 27.02 13.86
C THR A 47 6.54 27.16 15.12
N GLU A 48 6.30 28.38 15.62
CA GLU A 48 5.51 28.58 16.85
C GLU A 48 4.03 28.30 16.61
N ASN A 49 3.53 28.54 15.39
CA ASN A 49 2.14 28.31 14.99
C ASN A 49 1.93 27.03 14.19
N ASN A 50 2.99 26.39 13.69
CA ASN A 50 2.89 25.15 12.93
C ASN A 50 2.60 23.96 13.87
N ILE A 51 1.34 23.56 13.94
CA ILE A 51 0.85 22.48 14.81
C ILE A 51 1.54 21.15 14.47
N ALA A 52 1.75 20.85 13.19
CA ALA A 52 2.43 19.63 12.75
C ALA A 52 3.89 19.57 13.26
N PHE A 53 4.63 20.67 13.15
CA PHE A 53 5.99 20.77 13.69
C PHE A 53 6.02 20.58 15.20
N ASN A 54 5.12 21.26 15.93
CA ASN A 54 5.07 21.18 17.38
C ASN A 54 4.70 19.78 17.88
N ILE A 55 3.81 19.09 17.16
CA ILE A 55 3.46 17.69 17.45
C ILE A 55 4.65 16.77 17.21
N TRP A 56 5.31 16.87 16.05
CA TRP A 56 6.52 16.10 15.76
C TRP A 56 7.61 16.35 16.82
N LEU A 57 7.90 17.61 17.13
CA LEU A 57 8.88 18.00 18.13
C LEU A 57 8.54 17.38 19.48
N SER A 58 7.27 17.37 19.86
CA SER A 58 6.84 16.85 21.16
C SER A 58 6.85 15.32 21.27
N LEU A 59 6.52 14.60 20.19
CA LEU A 59 6.25 13.15 20.20
C LEU A 59 7.31 12.28 19.52
N ASP A 60 8.10 12.85 18.60
CA ASP A 60 8.98 12.07 17.72
C ASP A 60 10.44 12.54 17.76
N TYR A 61 10.71 13.82 18.04
CA TYR A 61 12.09 14.31 18.16
C TYR A 61 12.82 13.63 19.33
N ILE A 62 13.90 12.92 18.99
CA ILE A 62 14.76 12.26 19.96
C ILE A 62 15.89 13.22 20.34
N HIS A 63 15.90 13.65 21.59
CA HIS A 63 16.95 14.53 22.10
C HIS A 63 18.27 13.77 22.34
N LYS A 64 19.35 14.49 22.66
CA LYS A 64 20.70 13.92 22.81
C LYS A 64 20.83 12.83 23.88
N ASP A 65 19.91 12.82 24.83
CA ASP A 65 19.79 11.82 25.89
C ASP A 65 19.00 10.57 25.47
N GLY A 66 18.54 10.50 24.21
CA GLY A 66 17.79 9.39 23.65
C GLY A 66 16.29 9.42 23.96
N LYS A 67 15.78 10.52 24.54
CA LYS A 67 14.36 10.65 24.94
C LYS A 67 13.62 11.70 24.13
N THR A 68 12.32 11.50 23.99
CA THR A 68 11.38 12.51 23.47
C THR A 68 11.07 13.56 24.54
N PHE A 69 10.61 14.75 24.13
CA PHE A 69 10.18 15.76 25.10
C PHE A 69 9.00 15.31 25.95
N THR A 70 8.11 14.47 25.40
CA THR A 70 7.03 13.86 26.16
C THR A 70 7.56 12.97 27.30
N GLU A 71 8.56 12.13 27.04
CA GLU A 71 9.18 11.30 28.07
C GLU A 71 9.88 12.15 29.13
N LYS A 72 10.65 13.16 28.71
CA LYS A 72 11.31 14.08 29.65
C LYS A 72 10.31 14.84 30.51
N PHE A 73 9.20 15.29 29.92
CA PHE A 73 8.16 15.99 30.65
C PHE A 73 7.45 15.08 31.67
N LEU A 74 7.18 13.83 31.30
CA LEU A 74 6.63 12.80 32.20
C LEU A 74 7.55 12.49 33.38
N GLU A 75 8.87 12.49 33.17
CA GLU A 75 9.88 12.23 34.20
C GLU A 75 10.11 13.45 35.11
N GLU A 76 10.40 14.62 34.54
CA GLU A 76 10.86 15.80 35.27
C GLU A 76 9.72 16.60 35.91
N LYS A 77 8.52 16.58 35.28
CA LYS A 77 7.37 17.39 35.69
C LYS A 77 6.16 16.55 36.04
N SER A 78 6.35 15.26 36.33
CA SER A 78 5.30 14.32 36.72
C SER A 78 4.36 14.85 37.81
N ASN A 79 4.87 15.60 38.79
CA ASN A 79 4.05 16.13 39.90
C ASN A 79 3.11 17.27 39.48
N SER A 80 3.33 17.89 38.32
CA SER A 80 2.47 18.95 37.76
C SER A 80 1.33 18.43 36.88
N LEU A 81 1.26 17.10 36.71
CA LEU A 81 0.31 16.40 35.85
C LEU A 81 -0.67 15.58 36.68
N SER A 82 -1.95 15.71 36.37
CA SER A 82 -2.99 14.81 36.86
C SER A 82 -2.83 13.41 36.28
N LYS A 83 -3.47 12.41 36.92
CA LYS A 83 -3.43 11.02 36.43
C LYS A 83 -3.94 10.88 34.99
N LYS A 84 -4.97 11.64 34.60
CA LYS A 84 -5.52 11.62 33.25
C LYS A 84 -4.54 12.20 32.23
N GLU A 85 -3.89 13.32 32.57
CA GLU A 85 -2.89 13.96 31.71
C GLU A 85 -1.67 13.04 31.49
N LYS A 86 -1.19 12.35 32.54
CA LYS A 86 -0.11 11.36 32.41
C LYS A 86 -0.49 10.24 31.46
N LYS A 87 -1.67 9.64 31.65
CA LYS A 87 -2.16 8.55 30.79
C LYS A 87 -2.25 9.01 29.32
N ILE A 88 -2.78 10.21 29.05
CA ILE A 88 -2.85 10.76 27.70
C ILE A 88 -1.44 10.91 27.09
N LEU A 89 -0.47 11.47 27.81
CA LEU A 89 0.90 11.60 27.31
C LEU A 89 1.57 10.24 27.05
N GLU A 90 1.39 9.29 27.97
CA GLU A 90 1.91 7.92 27.82
C GLU A 90 1.31 7.19 26.62
N GLU A 91 0.03 7.41 26.32
CA GLU A 91 -0.65 6.80 25.17
C GLU A 91 -0.31 7.51 23.84
N ARG A 92 -0.12 8.83 23.87
CA ARG A 92 0.21 9.64 22.67
C ARG A 92 1.63 9.44 22.18
N LYS A 93 2.57 9.07 23.06
CA LYS A 93 3.98 8.89 22.67
C LYS A 93 4.16 7.83 21.57
N ASP A 94 3.26 6.86 21.46
CA ASP A 94 3.33 5.76 20.47
C ASP A 94 2.56 6.05 19.18
N SER A 95 1.91 7.22 19.08
CA SER A 95 1.22 7.67 17.88
C SER A 95 2.20 7.96 16.74
N TYR A 96 1.71 7.90 15.51
CA TYR A 96 2.45 8.22 14.28
C TYR A 96 1.51 8.88 13.26
N VAL A 97 2.09 9.64 12.34
CA VAL A 97 1.36 10.27 11.23
C VAL A 97 1.21 9.26 10.08
N SER A 98 0.06 9.23 9.41
CA SER A 98 -0.21 8.37 8.26
C SER A 98 -1.30 8.96 7.37
N LEU A 99 -1.61 8.27 6.28
CA LEU A 99 -2.77 8.51 5.44
C LEU A 99 -3.90 7.56 5.84
N PHE A 100 -5.08 8.11 6.14
CA PHE A 100 -6.24 7.36 6.57
C PHE A 100 -7.40 7.54 5.59
N GLU A 101 -8.04 6.44 5.21
CA GLU A 101 -9.29 6.44 4.43
C GLU A 101 -10.47 6.44 5.40
N ILE A 102 -11.45 7.34 5.19
CA ILE A 102 -12.70 7.35 5.95
C ILE A 102 -13.61 6.24 5.43
N ILE A 103 -13.80 5.17 6.21
CA ILE A 103 -14.57 4.00 5.76
C ILE A 103 -16.07 4.20 5.98
N LYS A 104 -16.44 4.62 7.20
CA LYS A 104 -17.85 4.88 7.56
C LYS A 104 -18.02 5.64 8.86
N TYR A 105 -19.19 6.27 9.01
CA TYR A 105 -19.61 6.89 10.27
C TYR A 105 -20.60 6.00 11.05
N ASP A 106 -20.44 5.93 12.36
CA ASP A 106 -21.31 5.21 13.30
C ASP A 106 -21.54 6.07 14.56
N LYS A 107 -22.56 6.93 14.48
CA LYS A 107 -22.93 7.92 15.51
C LYS A 107 -21.77 8.85 15.84
N ASP A 108 -21.23 8.75 17.05
CA ASP A 108 -20.13 9.58 17.56
C ASP A 108 -18.76 9.11 17.05
N TYR A 109 -18.72 7.95 16.37
CA TYR A 109 -17.47 7.33 15.92
C TYR A 109 -17.32 7.35 14.41
N VAL A 110 -16.08 7.48 13.95
CA VAL A 110 -15.68 7.25 12.57
C VAL A 110 -14.80 6.02 12.49
N ARG A 111 -15.08 5.13 11.55
CA ARG A 111 -14.17 4.05 11.20
C ARG A 111 -13.25 4.53 10.08
N VAL A 112 -11.96 4.41 10.32
CA VAL A 112 -10.93 4.77 9.35
C VAL A 112 -9.97 3.61 9.14
N LYS A 113 -9.36 3.56 7.96
CA LYS A 113 -8.34 2.57 7.64
C LYS A 113 -7.02 3.28 7.33
N ASP A 114 -5.96 2.90 8.03
CA ASP A 114 -4.60 3.33 7.71
C ASP A 114 -4.19 2.72 6.37
N VAL A 115 -3.99 3.54 5.36
CA VAL A 115 -3.68 3.10 4.00
C VAL A 115 -2.28 2.46 3.93
N LEU A 116 -1.35 2.90 4.79
CA LEU A 116 0.05 2.45 4.76
C LEU A 116 0.26 1.19 5.61
N THR A 117 -0.48 1.03 6.70
CA THR A 117 -0.38 -0.17 7.56
C THR A 117 -1.55 -1.14 7.42
N GLN A 118 -2.58 -0.79 6.64
CA GLN A 118 -3.82 -1.54 6.45
C GLN A 118 -4.63 -1.79 7.73
N LYS A 119 -4.34 -1.07 8.83
CA LYS A 119 -5.02 -1.22 10.11
C LYS A 119 -6.30 -0.40 10.19
N ASP A 120 -7.36 -1.02 10.71
CA ASP A 120 -8.62 -0.34 11.00
C ASP A 120 -8.61 0.30 12.40
N PHE A 121 -9.15 1.51 12.48
CA PHE A 121 -9.36 2.24 13.73
C PHE A 121 -10.82 2.69 13.86
N SER A 122 -11.28 2.82 15.10
CA SER A 122 -12.57 3.45 15.43
C SER A 122 -12.27 4.68 16.28
N LEU A 123 -12.49 5.87 15.73
CA LEU A 123 -12.14 7.14 16.34
C LEU A 123 -13.38 7.84 16.90
N LEU A 124 -13.25 8.47 18.06
CA LEU A 124 -14.28 9.34 18.62
C LEU A 124 -14.12 10.75 18.04
N GLU A 125 -14.82 11.04 16.94
CA GLU A 125 -14.77 12.32 16.23
C GLU A 125 -16.18 12.73 15.76
N PRO A 126 -17.08 13.12 16.68
CA PRO A 126 -18.49 13.41 16.39
C PRO A 126 -18.71 14.63 15.48
N GLU A 127 -17.71 15.49 15.31
CA GLU A 127 -17.78 16.70 14.47
C GLU A 127 -17.30 16.46 13.03
N LEU A 128 -16.54 15.38 12.80
CA LEU A 128 -15.94 15.05 11.51
C LEU A 128 -16.95 14.80 10.36
N PRO A 129 -18.14 14.19 10.58
CA PRO A 129 -19.10 13.94 9.50
C PRO A 129 -19.55 15.21 8.76
N ASN A 130 -19.43 16.38 9.39
CA ASN A 130 -19.79 17.67 8.79
C ASN A 130 -18.68 18.25 7.90
N ILE A 131 -17.48 17.67 7.93
CA ILE A 131 -16.26 18.22 7.31
C ILE A 131 -15.72 17.25 6.25
N ILE A 132 -15.71 15.94 6.55
CA ILE A 132 -15.04 14.92 5.74
C ILE A 132 -16.04 13.79 5.45
N LYS A 133 -16.04 13.25 4.23
CA LYS A 133 -17.01 12.23 3.78
C LYS A 133 -16.41 10.83 3.77
N GLU A 134 -17.27 9.82 3.70
CA GLU A 134 -16.84 8.44 3.45
C GLU A 134 -16.12 8.34 2.09
N GLY A 135 -15.01 7.62 2.05
CA GLY A 135 -14.13 7.46 0.88
C GLY A 135 -13.03 8.50 0.76
N GLU A 136 -13.07 9.59 1.52
CA GLU A 136 -12.03 10.63 1.51
C GLU A 136 -10.78 10.21 2.29
N TYR A 137 -9.65 10.82 1.94
CA TYR A 137 -8.34 10.52 2.53
C TYR A 137 -7.85 11.69 3.36
N VAL A 138 -7.38 11.39 4.56
CA VAL A 138 -6.86 12.37 5.49
C VAL A 138 -5.46 12.01 5.94
N PHE A 139 -4.54 12.95 5.75
CA PHE A 139 -3.20 12.90 6.30
C PHE A 139 -3.21 13.52 7.70
N SER A 140 -3.09 12.68 8.72
CA SER A 140 -3.18 13.09 10.12
C SER A 140 -2.44 12.12 11.02
N ARG A 141 -2.54 12.32 12.34
CA ARG A 141 -1.99 11.44 13.36
C ARG A 141 -3.12 10.87 14.20
N ILE A 142 -3.16 9.55 14.34
CA ILE A 142 -4.08 8.89 15.27
C ILE A 142 -3.31 8.49 16.52
N GLY A 143 -3.90 8.77 17.67
CA GLY A 143 -3.43 8.23 18.94
C GLY A 143 -4.56 7.97 19.89
N LYS A 144 -4.20 7.38 21.03
CA LYS A 144 -5.17 7.01 22.05
C LYS A 144 -5.18 8.06 23.16
N SER A 145 -6.39 8.38 23.64
CA SER A 145 -6.62 9.31 24.73
C SER A 145 -7.62 8.69 25.70
N LEU A 146 -7.08 8.20 26.82
CA LEU A 146 -7.75 7.40 27.85
C LEU A 146 -8.23 6.04 27.31
N ASP A 147 -9.38 6.00 26.64
CA ASP A 147 -10.00 4.75 26.16
C ASP A 147 -10.52 4.87 24.72
N ASN A 148 -10.35 6.02 24.09
CA ASN A 148 -10.77 6.27 22.71
C ASN A 148 -9.56 6.58 21.83
N TYR A 149 -9.63 6.20 20.57
CA TYR A 149 -8.75 6.76 19.55
C TYR A 149 -9.34 8.06 19.03
N ASN A 150 -8.48 8.99 18.66
CA ASN A 150 -8.84 10.27 18.06
C ASN A 150 -7.69 10.81 17.21
N PHE A 151 -7.99 11.79 16.37
CA PHE A 151 -6.98 12.56 15.67
C PHE A 151 -6.24 13.48 16.65
N ILE A 152 -4.93 13.63 16.41
CA ILE A 152 -4.03 14.48 17.17
C ILE A 152 -3.53 15.57 16.23
N GLY A 153 -3.88 16.83 16.55
CA GLY A 153 -3.51 17.98 15.74
C GLY A 153 -4.41 18.13 14.52
N ASP A 154 -3.79 18.58 13.43
CA ASP A 154 -4.50 18.91 12.21
C ASP A 154 -4.88 17.66 11.41
N ILE A 155 -5.98 17.80 10.68
CA ILE A 155 -6.47 16.82 9.73
C ILE A 155 -6.31 17.48 8.36
N ASN A 156 -5.35 16.99 7.57
CA ASN A 156 -5.07 17.53 6.25
C ASN A 156 -5.72 16.65 5.18
N TYR A 157 -6.47 17.23 4.26
CA TYR A 157 -7.15 16.50 3.20
C TYR A 157 -6.17 16.14 2.07
N LEU A 158 -6.15 14.86 1.66
CA LEU A 158 -5.44 14.43 0.46
C LEU A 158 -6.46 14.12 -0.65
N PRO A 159 -6.44 14.86 -1.77
CA PRO A 159 -7.27 14.55 -2.94
C PRO A 159 -7.05 13.13 -3.46
N LEU A 160 -8.12 12.48 -3.93
CA LEU A 160 -8.06 11.10 -4.41
C LEU A 160 -7.07 10.94 -5.57
N SER A 161 -6.97 11.93 -6.47
CA SER A 161 -6.00 11.96 -7.58
C SER A 161 -4.55 11.87 -7.10
N SER A 162 -4.25 12.47 -5.94
CA SER A 162 -2.92 12.54 -5.34
C SER A 162 -2.56 11.32 -4.48
N LYS A 163 -3.54 10.46 -4.17
CA LYS A 163 -3.35 9.28 -3.32
C LYS A 163 -2.22 8.38 -3.82
N HIS A 164 -2.20 8.08 -5.11
CA HIS A 164 -1.24 7.15 -5.68
C HIS A 164 0.20 7.68 -5.56
N ASP A 165 0.40 8.94 -5.94
CA ASP A 165 1.71 9.61 -5.89
C ASP A 165 2.23 9.71 -4.45
N PHE A 166 1.37 10.09 -3.51
CA PHE A 166 1.72 10.10 -2.08
C PHE A 166 2.20 8.73 -1.59
N ILE A 167 1.41 7.67 -1.81
CA ILE A 167 1.74 6.32 -1.32
C ILE A 167 3.06 5.83 -1.96
N LYS A 168 3.23 6.09 -3.25
CA LYS A 168 4.43 5.74 -3.99
C LYS A 168 5.67 6.40 -3.38
N ASP A 169 5.65 7.70 -3.14
CA ASP A 169 6.81 8.42 -2.62
C ASP A 169 7.12 8.01 -1.18
N VAL A 170 6.09 7.73 -0.38
CA VAL A 170 6.27 7.12 0.95
C VAL A 170 6.93 5.75 0.87
N LEU A 171 6.48 4.87 -0.02
CA LEU A 171 7.06 3.53 -0.18
C LEU A 171 8.49 3.60 -0.72
N ARG A 172 8.80 4.57 -1.56
CA ARG A 172 10.15 4.83 -2.06
C ARG A 172 11.07 5.26 -0.93
N ASP A 173 10.67 6.26 -0.14
CA ASP A 173 11.47 6.73 1.00
C ASP A 173 11.66 5.64 2.06
N PHE A 174 10.59 4.90 2.39
CA PHE A 174 10.64 3.74 3.27
C PHE A 174 11.69 2.73 2.80
N ASN A 175 11.64 2.30 1.52
CA ASN A 175 12.57 1.30 1.00
C ASN A 175 14.02 1.78 0.92
N LEU A 176 14.24 3.08 0.69
CA LEU A 176 15.58 3.67 0.79
C LEU A 176 16.07 3.64 2.24
N THR A 177 15.24 4.06 3.19
CA THR A 177 15.55 4.09 4.62
C THR A 177 15.83 2.70 5.19
N ARG A 178 15.09 1.67 4.74
CA ARG A 178 15.33 0.26 5.14
C ARG A 178 16.73 -0.26 4.81
N ARG A 179 17.46 0.36 3.88
CA ARG A 179 18.85 -0.03 3.56
C ARG A 179 19.78 0.21 4.76
N ASP A 180 19.54 1.28 5.50
CA ASP A 180 20.35 1.69 6.64
C ASP A 180 19.81 1.12 7.96
N TYR A 181 18.50 0.84 8.04
CA TYR A 181 17.85 0.29 9.23
C TYR A 181 17.27 -1.10 8.98
N ARG A 182 18.10 -2.13 9.19
CA ARG A 182 17.67 -3.54 9.06
C ARG A 182 16.53 -3.85 10.02
N GLY A 183 15.44 -4.41 9.49
CA GLY A 183 14.26 -4.79 10.28
C GLY A 183 13.27 -3.64 10.51
N LEU A 184 13.48 -2.46 9.91
CA LEU A 184 12.52 -1.37 9.96
C LEU A 184 11.18 -1.82 9.34
N THR A 185 10.12 -1.76 10.14
CA THR A 185 8.73 -2.00 9.72
C THR A 185 8.09 -0.71 9.23
N MET A 186 6.98 -0.79 8.48
CA MET A 186 6.24 0.41 8.07
C MET A 186 5.82 1.24 9.29
N LYS A 187 5.26 0.62 10.33
CA LYS A 187 4.88 1.30 11.58
C LYS A 187 6.06 2.05 12.22
N ASP A 188 7.22 1.41 12.33
CA ASP A 188 8.41 2.05 12.92
C ASP A 188 8.92 3.18 12.04
N TYR A 189 8.78 3.04 10.72
CA TYR A 189 9.13 4.10 9.78
C TYR A 189 8.21 5.32 9.95
N LEU A 190 6.89 5.13 9.95
CA LEU A 190 5.92 6.21 10.16
C LEU A 190 6.15 6.94 11.49
N LYS A 191 6.62 6.21 12.51
CA LYS A 191 6.95 6.77 13.83
C LYS A 191 8.27 7.55 13.84
N ARG A 192 9.34 6.96 13.31
CA ARG A 192 10.71 7.50 13.43
C ARG A 192 11.04 8.56 12.38
N PHE A 193 10.38 8.51 11.23
CA PHE A 193 10.65 9.37 10.08
C PHE A 193 9.43 10.24 9.73
N GLY A 194 8.63 10.63 10.73
CA GLY A 194 7.40 11.41 10.54
C GLY A 194 7.61 12.71 9.75
N LEU A 195 8.77 13.38 9.86
CA LEU A 195 9.09 14.55 9.04
C LEU A 195 9.15 14.23 7.54
N ASN A 196 9.65 13.06 7.15
CA ASN A 196 9.69 12.65 5.75
C ASN A 196 8.27 12.55 5.19
N LEU A 197 7.31 12.10 6.00
CA LEU A 197 5.90 12.00 5.59
C LEU A 197 5.27 13.38 5.41
N TYR A 198 5.54 14.32 6.31
CA TYR A 198 5.09 15.72 6.14
C TYR A 198 5.66 16.33 4.86
N LYS A 199 6.96 16.13 4.60
CA LYS A 199 7.60 16.58 3.36
C LYS A 199 6.95 15.98 2.11
N ILE A 200 6.76 14.66 2.09
CA ILE A 200 6.15 13.97 0.94
C ILE A 200 4.71 14.44 0.74
N TYR A 201 3.95 14.63 1.82
CA TYR A 201 2.60 15.18 1.75
C TYR A 201 2.60 16.57 1.13
N ASP A 202 3.44 17.48 1.64
CA ASP A 202 3.53 18.85 1.14
C ASP A 202 3.95 18.86 -0.33
N GLU A 203 5.01 18.16 -0.71
CA GLU A 203 5.47 18.03 -2.11
C GLU A 203 4.35 17.49 -3.03
N THR A 204 3.56 16.52 -2.54
CA THR A 204 2.42 16.00 -3.30
C THR A 204 1.38 17.09 -3.55
N ILE A 205 1.02 17.88 -2.52
CA ILE A 205 0.06 18.97 -2.64
C ILE A 205 0.60 20.11 -3.51
N PHE A 206 1.87 20.49 -3.37
CA PHE A 206 2.50 21.51 -4.22
C PHE A 206 2.49 21.11 -5.70
N ASN A 207 2.86 19.85 -6.00
CA ASN A 207 2.80 19.33 -7.36
C ASN A 207 1.38 19.34 -7.94
N LEU A 208 0.37 19.10 -7.10
CA LEU A 208 -1.04 19.23 -7.51
C LEU A 208 -1.40 20.69 -7.81
N ILE A 209 -1.05 21.63 -6.92
CA ILE A 209 -1.34 23.06 -7.09
C ILE A 209 -0.63 23.62 -8.33
N GLU A 210 0.63 23.23 -8.60
CA GLU A 210 1.34 23.65 -9.81
C GLU A 210 0.67 23.13 -11.07
N LYS A 211 0.18 21.87 -11.08
CA LYS A 211 -0.63 21.32 -12.18
C LYS A 211 -1.98 22.04 -12.31
N GLU A 212 -2.60 22.42 -11.20
CA GLU A 212 -3.90 23.11 -11.17
C GLU A 212 -3.80 24.60 -11.51
N GLY A 213 -2.66 25.25 -11.28
CA GLY A 213 -2.43 26.68 -11.59
C GLY A 213 -2.48 26.98 -13.09
N ASP A 214 -2.11 26.02 -13.95
CA ASP A 214 -2.29 26.10 -15.41
C ASP A 214 -3.75 25.83 -15.85
N LEU A 215 -4.62 25.34 -14.94
CA LEU A 215 -6.03 24.99 -15.18
C LEU A 215 -7.03 26.07 -14.72
N GLU A 216 -6.57 27.21 -14.19
CA GLU A 216 -7.44 28.30 -13.70
C GLU A 216 -8.40 28.85 -14.78
N PHE A 217 -8.05 28.68 -16.07
CA PHE A 217 -8.91 29.00 -17.21
C PHE A 217 -10.08 28.00 -17.42
N TYR A 218 -9.94 26.76 -16.94
CA TYR A 218 -10.95 25.68 -17.03
C TYR A 218 -11.91 25.66 -15.84
N ARG A 219 -11.45 26.04 -14.64
CA ARG A 219 -12.31 26.10 -13.44
C ARG A 219 -13.49 27.07 -13.55
N ILE A 220 -13.35 28.16 -14.30
CA ILE A 220 -14.40 29.20 -14.42
C ILE A 220 -15.66 28.66 -15.12
N SER A 221 -15.54 27.72 -16.06
CA SER A 221 -16.70 27.14 -16.76
C SER A 221 -17.32 25.95 -16.00
N GLU A 222 -16.55 25.31 -15.11
CA GLU A 222 -17.04 24.27 -14.20
C GLU A 222 -18.02 24.82 -13.15
N TYR A 223 -17.72 25.96 -12.51
CA TYR A 223 -18.59 26.51 -11.45
C TYR A 223 -20.03 26.78 -11.91
N ASP A 224 -20.21 27.36 -13.10
CA ASP A 224 -21.55 27.67 -13.62
C ASP A 224 -22.36 26.38 -13.91
N GLU A 225 -21.74 25.33 -14.44
CA GLU A 225 -22.43 24.08 -14.76
C GLU A 225 -22.70 23.21 -13.52
N PHE A 226 -21.80 23.19 -12.54
CA PHE A 226 -22.02 22.54 -11.25
C PHE A 226 -23.18 23.20 -10.50
N ASP A 227 -23.24 24.53 -10.46
CA ASP A 227 -24.34 25.27 -9.82
C ASP A 227 -25.68 25.02 -10.53
N GLU A 228 -25.70 25.02 -11.87
CA GLU A 228 -26.91 24.69 -12.64
C GLU A 228 -27.39 23.24 -12.38
N PHE A 229 -26.46 22.29 -12.32
CA PHE A 229 -26.77 20.90 -12.05
C PHE A 229 -27.26 20.70 -10.59
N GLU A 230 -26.64 21.37 -9.63
CA GLU A 230 -27.06 21.36 -8.23
C GLU A 230 -28.49 21.89 -8.09
N ASN A 231 -28.79 23.04 -8.72
CA ASN A 231 -30.13 23.60 -8.77
C ASN A 231 -31.15 22.64 -9.40
N TYR A 232 -30.76 21.94 -10.47
CA TYR A 232 -31.60 20.91 -11.09
C TYR A 232 -31.89 19.73 -10.14
N LEU A 233 -30.91 19.29 -9.36
CA LEU A 233 -31.06 18.19 -8.40
C LEU A 233 -31.91 18.60 -7.20
N ASN A 234 -31.74 19.81 -6.67
CA ASN A 234 -32.52 20.36 -5.56
C ASN A 234 -34.05 20.35 -5.82
N LEU A 235 -34.46 20.34 -7.09
CA LEU A 235 -35.88 20.23 -7.48
C LEU A 235 -36.43 18.79 -7.45
N LYS A 236 -35.57 17.77 -7.29
CA LYS A 236 -35.92 16.36 -7.48
C LYS A 236 -35.65 15.46 -6.27
N ILE A 237 -34.62 15.77 -5.49
CA ILE A 237 -34.10 14.90 -4.43
C ILE A 237 -33.74 15.72 -3.18
N ASN A 238 -33.47 15.03 -2.06
CA ASN A 238 -33.09 15.69 -0.81
C ASN A 238 -31.65 16.19 -0.85
N GLU A 239 -31.34 17.20 -0.04
CA GLU A 239 -30.05 17.91 0.03
C GLU A 239 -28.84 16.99 0.22
N ASN A 240 -28.95 15.95 1.06
CA ASN A 240 -27.87 14.98 1.27
C ASN A 240 -27.57 14.16 0.00
N GLU A 241 -28.60 13.77 -0.75
CA GLU A 241 -28.42 13.10 -2.05
C GLU A 241 -27.91 14.07 -3.13
N VAL A 242 -28.27 15.37 -3.08
CA VAL A 242 -27.70 16.39 -3.98
C VAL A 242 -26.19 16.47 -3.79
N LEU A 243 -25.73 16.61 -2.54
CA LEU A 243 -24.31 16.68 -2.19
C LEU A 243 -23.53 15.42 -2.60
N GLU A 244 -24.13 14.23 -2.51
CA GLU A 244 -23.52 12.99 -3.01
C GLU A 244 -23.28 13.07 -4.52
N HIS A 245 -24.27 13.55 -5.28
CA HIS A 245 -24.18 13.64 -6.73
C HIS A 245 -23.21 14.73 -7.22
N ILE A 246 -23.15 15.87 -6.54
CA ILE A 246 -22.18 16.93 -6.85
C ILE A 246 -20.75 16.44 -6.60
N ASN A 247 -20.48 15.84 -5.44
CA ASN A 247 -19.15 15.29 -5.15
C ASN A 247 -18.75 14.17 -6.12
N ASN A 248 -19.68 13.30 -6.48
CA ASN A 248 -19.40 12.26 -7.46
C ASN A 248 -19.03 12.84 -8.83
N LEU A 249 -19.69 13.92 -9.25
CA LEU A 249 -19.38 14.57 -10.51
C LEU A 249 -18.00 15.26 -10.45
N SER A 250 -17.69 15.96 -9.35
CA SER A 250 -16.36 16.55 -9.10
C SER A 250 -15.27 15.48 -9.11
N ASN A 251 -15.45 14.36 -8.39
CA ASN A 251 -14.52 13.23 -8.40
C ASN A 251 -14.29 12.65 -9.81
N ILE A 252 -15.32 12.59 -10.65
CA ILE A 252 -15.21 12.11 -12.05
C ILE A 252 -14.41 13.11 -12.89
N VAL A 253 -14.69 14.41 -12.75
CA VAL A 253 -13.96 15.48 -13.45
C VAL A 253 -12.49 15.47 -13.02
N GLU A 254 -12.22 15.46 -11.73
CA GLU A 254 -10.86 15.43 -11.18
C GLU A 254 -10.06 14.20 -11.63
N SER A 255 -10.63 13.00 -11.51
CA SER A 255 -9.89 11.77 -11.83
C SER A 255 -9.66 11.54 -13.32
N TYR A 256 -10.55 12.01 -14.20
CA TYR A 256 -10.50 11.67 -15.62
C TYR A 256 -10.13 12.85 -16.52
N PHE A 257 -10.45 14.08 -16.13
CA PHE A 257 -10.34 15.25 -17.01
C PHE A 257 -9.11 16.09 -16.67
N ILE A 258 -8.77 16.29 -15.40
CA ILE A 258 -7.55 17.00 -14.97
C ILE A 258 -6.29 16.30 -15.51
N ASP A 259 -6.19 14.98 -15.38
CA ASP A 259 -5.03 14.22 -15.87
C ASP A 259 -4.92 14.15 -17.41
N ASN A 260 -5.92 14.65 -18.15
CA ASN A 260 -5.99 14.58 -19.61
C ASN A 260 -6.16 15.95 -20.30
N ASP A 261 -5.94 17.07 -19.59
CA ASP A 261 -6.14 18.45 -20.09
C ASP A 261 -7.55 18.68 -20.66
N LYS A 262 -8.58 18.17 -19.98
CA LYS A 262 -9.98 18.29 -20.40
C LYS A 262 -10.82 18.91 -19.28
N ALA A 263 -12.01 19.37 -19.62
CA ALA A 263 -12.95 19.97 -18.66
C ALA A 263 -14.31 19.27 -18.67
N ILE A 264 -15.20 19.69 -17.78
CA ILE A 264 -16.54 19.09 -17.64
C ILE A 264 -17.34 19.10 -18.95
N GLU A 265 -17.14 20.09 -19.82
CA GLU A 265 -17.81 20.20 -21.12
C GLU A 265 -17.41 19.09 -22.09
N ASP A 266 -16.29 18.41 -21.84
CA ASP A 266 -15.85 17.24 -22.61
C ASP A 266 -16.53 15.94 -22.15
N LEU A 267 -17.15 15.93 -20.96
CA LEU A 267 -17.81 14.76 -20.37
C LEU A 267 -18.90 14.17 -21.28
N PRO A 268 -19.72 14.95 -22.01
CA PRO A 268 -20.66 14.42 -22.98
C PRO A 268 -20.03 13.82 -24.25
N HIS A 269 -18.73 14.04 -24.47
CA HIS A 269 -18.03 13.51 -25.65
C HIS A 269 -17.27 12.21 -25.37
N ILE A 270 -17.21 11.75 -24.12
CA ILE A 270 -16.47 10.54 -23.77
C ILE A 270 -17.17 9.24 -24.17
N ASN A 271 -16.37 8.18 -24.26
CA ASN A 271 -16.89 6.82 -24.38
C ASN A 271 -17.12 6.24 -22.98
N LEU A 272 -18.37 6.32 -22.49
CA LEU A 272 -18.75 5.87 -21.15
C LEU A 272 -18.37 4.42 -20.84
N LYS A 273 -18.42 3.52 -21.83
CA LYS A 273 -18.00 2.12 -21.60
C LYS A 273 -16.51 2.02 -21.31
N ARG A 274 -15.70 2.78 -22.07
CA ARG A 274 -14.25 2.83 -21.89
C ARG A 274 -13.91 3.52 -20.57
N PHE A 275 -14.59 4.63 -20.25
CA PHE A 275 -14.49 5.30 -18.96
C PHE A 275 -14.69 4.33 -17.80
N PHE A 276 -15.84 3.67 -17.67
CA PHE A 276 -16.05 2.74 -16.55
C PHE A 276 -15.09 1.56 -16.53
N ILE A 277 -14.61 1.10 -17.69
CA ILE A 277 -13.59 0.05 -17.73
C ILE A 277 -12.27 0.58 -17.17
N TRP A 278 -11.82 1.74 -17.65
CA TRP A 278 -10.60 2.40 -17.21
C TRP A 278 -10.66 2.80 -15.74
N SER A 279 -11.73 3.45 -15.32
CA SER A 279 -11.98 3.80 -13.93
C SER A 279 -11.98 2.62 -12.96
N ILE A 280 -12.34 1.41 -13.43
CA ILE A 280 -12.21 0.19 -12.60
C ILE A 280 -10.77 -0.33 -12.64
N GLU A 281 -10.10 -0.22 -13.79
CA GLU A 281 -8.72 -0.68 -14.01
C GLU A 281 -7.67 0.21 -13.32
N ASP A 282 -7.82 1.54 -13.35
CA ASP A 282 -6.99 2.52 -12.65
C ASP A 282 -7.30 2.59 -11.14
N GLY A 283 -8.48 2.12 -10.73
CA GLY A 283 -8.89 2.02 -9.34
C GLY A 283 -9.66 3.19 -8.79
N PHE A 284 -10.07 4.15 -9.62
CA PHE A 284 -11.05 5.18 -9.26
C PHE A 284 -12.37 4.56 -8.74
N ILE A 285 -12.77 3.42 -9.31
CA ILE A 285 -13.93 2.63 -8.89
C ILE A 285 -13.44 1.30 -8.34
N GLY A 286 -13.24 1.24 -7.03
CA GLY A 286 -12.71 0.10 -6.30
C GLY A 286 -13.77 -0.85 -5.78
N VAL A 287 -15.00 -0.38 -5.51
CA VAL A 287 -16.08 -1.20 -4.94
C VAL A 287 -17.41 -1.07 -5.67
N LYS A 288 -18.27 -2.07 -5.51
CA LYS A 288 -19.61 -2.10 -6.12
C LYS A 288 -20.46 -0.87 -5.77
N ARG A 289 -20.34 -0.36 -4.53
CA ARG A 289 -21.10 0.80 -4.06
C ARG A 289 -20.76 2.07 -4.86
N GLU A 290 -19.47 2.34 -5.05
CA GLU A 290 -18.96 3.46 -5.83
C GLU A 290 -19.45 3.40 -7.28
N LEU A 291 -19.30 2.24 -7.93
CA LEU A 291 -19.76 2.05 -9.30
C LEU A 291 -21.24 2.42 -9.48
N ILE A 292 -22.09 1.95 -8.56
CA ILE A 292 -23.53 2.22 -8.62
C ILE A 292 -23.80 3.71 -8.39
N SER A 293 -23.10 4.32 -7.44
CA SER A 293 -23.24 5.75 -7.13
C SER A 293 -22.82 6.62 -8.32
N TYR A 294 -21.66 6.36 -8.95
CA TYR A 294 -21.21 7.08 -10.14
C TYR A 294 -22.14 6.89 -11.35
N ILE A 295 -22.65 5.67 -11.58
CA ILE A 295 -23.66 5.44 -12.64
C ILE A 295 -24.92 6.26 -12.38
N LYS A 296 -25.39 6.33 -11.13
CA LYS A 296 -26.58 7.12 -10.75
C LYS A 296 -26.33 8.61 -11.01
N THR A 297 -25.17 9.13 -10.62
CA THR A 297 -24.77 10.52 -10.86
C THR A 297 -24.72 10.86 -12.34
N LEU A 298 -23.97 10.09 -13.15
CA LEU A 298 -23.88 10.34 -14.59
C LEU A 298 -25.23 10.21 -15.29
N LYS A 299 -26.12 9.33 -14.82
CA LYS A 299 -27.49 9.23 -15.34
C LYS A 299 -28.27 10.52 -15.11
N LEU A 300 -28.23 11.08 -13.90
CA LEU A 300 -28.92 12.33 -13.57
C LEU A 300 -28.34 13.52 -14.32
N TYR A 301 -27.01 13.57 -14.43
CA TYR A 301 -26.30 14.64 -15.14
C TYR A 301 -26.56 14.61 -16.65
N PHE A 302 -26.50 13.45 -17.32
CA PHE A 302 -26.86 13.37 -18.74
C PHE A 302 -28.36 13.58 -18.98
N GLU A 303 -29.23 13.27 -18.01
CA GLU A 303 -30.65 13.65 -18.09
C GLU A 303 -30.79 15.19 -18.07
N PHE A 304 -30.12 15.86 -17.15
CA PHE A 304 -30.05 17.33 -17.07
C PHE A 304 -29.58 17.94 -18.39
N LEU A 305 -28.42 17.51 -18.89
CA LEU A 305 -27.88 18.00 -20.16
C LEU A 305 -28.83 17.74 -21.33
N SER A 306 -29.47 16.56 -21.41
CA SER A 306 -30.40 16.24 -22.48
C SER A 306 -31.65 17.14 -22.52
N LYS A 307 -32.01 17.78 -21.40
CA LYS A 307 -33.09 18.76 -21.31
C LYS A 307 -32.63 20.17 -21.73
N LYS A 308 -31.34 20.47 -21.55
CA LYS A 308 -30.71 21.73 -21.98
C LYS A 308 -30.44 21.71 -23.50
N ASP A 309 -29.92 20.61 -24.01
CA ASP A 309 -29.68 20.38 -25.44
C ASP A 309 -29.94 18.92 -25.84
N ASN A 310 -30.75 18.75 -26.90
CA ASN A 310 -31.08 17.46 -27.49
C ASN A 310 -29.86 16.71 -28.05
N SER A 311 -28.75 17.39 -28.35
CA SER A 311 -27.51 16.76 -28.81
C SER A 311 -26.97 15.72 -27.79
N PHE A 312 -27.25 15.90 -26.50
CA PHE A 312 -26.80 15.02 -25.42
C PHE A 312 -27.70 13.78 -25.19
N LYS A 313 -28.85 13.70 -25.86
CA LYS A 313 -29.79 12.57 -25.70
C LYS A 313 -29.13 11.21 -25.99
N SER A 314 -28.20 11.16 -26.94
CA SER A 314 -27.46 9.93 -27.25
C SER A 314 -26.60 9.45 -26.07
N GLN A 315 -25.99 10.37 -25.31
CA GLN A 315 -25.21 10.00 -24.13
C GLN A 315 -26.09 9.55 -22.97
N TYR A 316 -27.23 10.22 -22.79
CA TYR A 316 -28.23 9.79 -21.82
C TYR A 316 -28.71 8.34 -22.10
N GLU A 317 -28.98 8.00 -23.35
CA GLU A 317 -29.33 6.61 -23.72
C GLU A 317 -28.19 5.61 -23.47
N LYS A 318 -26.93 6.01 -23.66
CA LYS A 318 -25.77 5.15 -23.39
C LYS A 318 -25.60 4.86 -21.90
N ILE A 319 -25.74 5.87 -21.02
CA ILE A 319 -25.65 5.65 -19.57
C ILE A 319 -26.82 4.82 -19.06
N LEU A 320 -28.03 4.97 -19.64
CA LEU A 320 -29.18 4.11 -19.32
C LEU A 320 -28.86 2.63 -19.61
N LYS A 321 -28.32 2.31 -20.79
CA LYS A 321 -27.90 0.94 -21.15
C LYS A 321 -26.83 0.38 -20.21
N ILE A 322 -25.92 1.23 -19.71
CA ILE A 322 -24.92 0.83 -18.71
C ILE A 322 -25.59 0.53 -17.37
N SER A 323 -26.54 1.38 -16.95
CA SER A 323 -27.29 1.23 -15.70
C SER A 323 -28.20 -0.02 -15.67
N GLU A 324 -28.60 -0.55 -16.83
CA GLU A 324 -29.32 -1.81 -16.95
C GLU A 324 -28.40 -3.05 -16.86
N THR A 325 -27.09 -2.88 -17.09
CA THR A 325 -26.12 -3.98 -17.06
C THR A 325 -24.92 -3.76 -16.11
N PRO A 326 -25.13 -3.26 -14.88
CA PRO A 326 -24.03 -2.92 -13.97
C PRO A 326 -23.24 -4.16 -13.55
N PHE A 327 -23.87 -5.34 -13.53
CA PHE A 327 -23.24 -6.61 -13.20
C PHE A 327 -22.03 -6.96 -14.08
N LYS A 328 -21.96 -6.47 -15.33
CA LYS A 328 -20.80 -6.67 -16.21
C LYS A 328 -19.56 -5.97 -15.66
N TYR A 329 -19.74 -4.81 -15.04
CA TYR A 329 -18.70 -4.00 -14.43
C TYR A 329 -18.43 -4.45 -12.98
N ILE A 330 -19.48 -4.81 -12.22
CA ILE A 330 -19.33 -5.42 -10.88
C ILE A 330 -18.51 -6.71 -10.94
N LYS A 331 -18.70 -7.55 -11.96
CA LYS A 331 -17.88 -8.75 -12.13
C LYS A 331 -16.40 -8.43 -12.32
N LYS A 332 -16.08 -7.30 -12.98
CA LYS A 332 -14.70 -6.80 -13.05
C LYS A 332 -14.21 -6.36 -11.67
N ILE A 333 -15.00 -5.57 -10.92
CA ILE A 333 -14.66 -5.15 -9.55
C ILE A 333 -14.42 -6.35 -8.63
N ASN A 334 -15.29 -7.36 -8.65
CA ASN A 334 -15.17 -8.54 -7.80
C ASN A 334 -13.99 -9.43 -8.20
N SER A 335 -13.53 -9.41 -9.46
CA SER A 335 -12.24 -10.04 -9.81
C SER A 335 -11.03 -9.31 -9.23
N TYR A 336 -11.22 -8.08 -8.72
CA TYR A 336 -10.20 -7.29 -8.04
C TYR A 336 -10.32 -7.30 -6.49
N GLU A 337 -11.36 -7.91 -5.88
CA GLU A 337 -11.63 -7.80 -4.42
C GLU A 337 -10.60 -8.49 -3.50
N LYS A 338 -9.58 -9.17 -4.04
CA LYS A 338 -8.28 -9.35 -3.38
C LYS A 338 -7.22 -9.43 -4.48
N SER A 339 -6.31 -8.45 -4.53
CA SER A 339 -5.23 -8.44 -5.53
C SER A 339 -4.36 -9.69 -5.48
N PHE A 340 -4.27 -10.32 -4.29
CA PHE A 340 -3.54 -11.55 -4.04
C PHE A 340 -4.32 -12.51 -3.14
N ASN A 341 -4.27 -13.81 -3.44
CA ASN A 341 -4.79 -14.85 -2.58
C ASN A 341 -3.70 -15.31 -1.61
N ILE A 342 -3.67 -14.75 -0.40
CA ILE A 342 -2.63 -15.01 0.61
C ILE A 342 -3.22 -15.83 1.75
N ASP A 343 -2.50 -16.87 2.16
CA ASP A 343 -2.80 -17.59 3.39
C ASP A 343 -2.38 -16.76 4.62
N ILE A 344 -3.34 -16.03 5.16
CA ILE A 344 -3.14 -15.13 6.32
C ILE A 344 -2.67 -15.91 7.56
N ASN A 345 -3.15 -17.14 7.75
CA ASN A 345 -2.74 -17.95 8.91
C ASN A 345 -1.28 -18.34 8.79
N LEU A 346 -0.85 -18.74 7.59
CA LEU A 346 0.56 -19.00 7.33
C LEU A 346 1.39 -17.73 7.47
N SER A 347 0.87 -16.57 7.02
CA SER A 347 1.58 -15.27 7.08
C SER A 347 1.91 -14.93 8.53
N TYR A 348 0.90 -14.99 9.40
CA TYR A 348 1.06 -14.77 10.83
C TYR A 348 2.01 -15.79 11.47
N TYR A 349 1.98 -17.04 11.01
CA TYR A 349 2.83 -18.09 11.56
C TYR A 349 4.32 -17.92 11.25
N ILE A 350 4.67 -17.26 10.15
CA ILE A 350 6.06 -17.11 9.70
C ILE A 350 6.65 -15.71 9.90
N SER A 351 5.84 -14.73 10.33
CA SER A 351 6.25 -13.33 10.46
C SER A 351 7.55 -13.16 11.26
N ASP A 352 7.63 -13.81 12.43
CA ASP A 352 8.81 -13.75 13.30
C ASP A 352 9.94 -14.72 12.90
N MET A 353 9.77 -15.48 11.80
CA MET A 353 10.72 -16.49 11.34
C MET A 353 11.49 -16.07 10.08
N LEU A 354 11.15 -14.93 9.48
CA LEU A 354 11.88 -14.38 8.35
C LEU A 354 13.33 -14.08 8.76
N ASN A 355 14.28 -14.68 8.04
CA ASN A 355 15.70 -14.49 8.27
C ASN A 355 16.28 -13.39 7.35
N SER A 356 17.58 -13.12 7.52
CA SER A 356 18.27 -12.07 6.77
C SER A 356 18.18 -12.26 5.26
N ASP A 357 18.27 -13.50 4.76
CA ASP A 357 18.24 -13.80 3.33
C ASP A 357 16.84 -13.58 2.76
N SER A 358 15.79 -14.05 3.47
CA SER A 358 14.41 -13.80 3.05
C SER A 358 14.09 -12.30 3.02
N LEU A 359 14.44 -11.55 4.07
CA LEU A 359 14.18 -10.10 4.12
C LEU A 359 14.95 -9.34 3.04
N LYS A 360 16.18 -9.79 2.74
CA LYS A 360 16.99 -9.22 1.66
C LYS A 360 16.36 -9.44 0.28
N LEU A 361 15.84 -10.64 0.02
CA LEU A 361 15.17 -10.95 -1.24
C LEU A 361 13.90 -10.10 -1.42
N LEU A 362 13.12 -9.90 -0.35
CA LEU A 362 11.93 -9.06 -0.38
C LEU A 362 12.25 -7.60 -0.72
N ARG A 363 13.27 -7.01 -0.06
CA ARG A 363 13.73 -5.66 -0.37
C ARG A 363 14.25 -5.53 -1.80
N ASP A 364 15.00 -6.52 -2.28
CA ASP A 364 15.47 -6.55 -3.67
C ASP A 364 14.31 -6.59 -4.67
N PHE A 365 13.21 -7.26 -4.33
CA PHE A 365 12.02 -7.27 -5.18
C PHE A 365 11.25 -5.96 -5.15
N ASP A 366 11.07 -5.34 -3.99
CA ASP A 366 10.48 -4.00 -3.87
C ASP A 366 11.29 -2.96 -4.67
N ILE A 367 12.63 -3.00 -4.58
CA ILE A 367 13.53 -2.13 -5.37
C ILE A 367 13.35 -2.37 -6.87
N PHE A 368 13.22 -3.62 -7.30
CA PHE A 368 12.97 -3.96 -8.71
C PHE A 368 11.64 -3.37 -9.20
N LEU A 369 10.57 -3.47 -8.41
CA LEU A 369 9.26 -2.92 -8.75
C LEU A 369 9.29 -1.40 -8.83
N ILE A 370 9.89 -0.72 -7.85
CA ILE A 370 10.03 0.74 -7.81
C ILE A 370 10.85 1.25 -9.02
N TYR A 371 11.90 0.53 -9.43
CA TYR A 371 12.69 0.92 -10.62
C TYR A 371 11.85 0.91 -11.90
N ILE A 372 10.94 -0.06 -12.06
CA ILE A 372 10.07 -0.20 -13.23
C ILE A 372 8.95 0.83 -13.21
N GLU A 373 8.39 1.12 -12.04
CA GLU A 373 7.35 2.15 -11.91
C GLU A 373 7.88 3.52 -12.38
N GLY A 374 9.08 3.90 -11.94
CA GLY A 374 9.68 5.18 -12.31
C GLY A 374 10.13 5.29 -13.77
N LYS A 375 10.06 4.20 -14.56
CA LYS A 375 10.53 4.15 -15.95
C LYS A 375 9.74 3.16 -16.79
N THR A 376 9.07 3.61 -17.85
CA THR A 376 8.56 2.71 -18.89
C THR A 376 9.71 1.96 -19.56
N LEU A 377 9.86 0.66 -19.28
CA LEU A 377 10.98 -0.12 -19.79
C LEU A 377 10.66 -0.76 -21.14
N ASP A 378 11.47 -0.43 -22.15
CA ASP A 378 11.43 -1.15 -23.42
C ASP A 378 12.02 -2.56 -23.27
N LEU A 379 11.37 -3.51 -23.94
CA LEU A 379 11.77 -4.91 -23.96
C LEU A 379 12.40 -5.30 -25.30
N THR A 380 13.17 -6.38 -25.31
CA THR A 380 13.75 -6.93 -26.53
C THR A 380 12.65 -7.52 -27.43
N LEU A 381 12.68 -7.26 -28.73
CA LEU A 381 11.63 -7.68 -29.67
C LEU A 381 11.36 -9.20 -29.71
N LYS A 382 12.41 -10.03 -29.52
CA LYS A 382 12.30 -11.49 -29.74
C LYS A 382 11.80 -12.26 -28.52
N LYS A 383 12.18 -11.83 -27.32
CA LYS A 383 11.90 -12.57 -26.07
C LYS A 383 11.14 -11.73 -25.04
N SER A 384 10.88 -10.47 -25.37
CA SER A 384 10.28 -9.47 -24.47
C SER A 384 11.03 -9.36 -23.13
N TYR A 385 12.35 -9.58 -23.12
CA TYR A 385 13.20 -9.40 -21.94
C TYR A 385 13.62 -7.94 -21.74
N ILE A 386 13.91 -7.58 -20.49
CA ILE A 386 14.48 -6.29 -20.13
C ILE A 386 15.81 -6.09 -20.86
N LYS A 387 16.03 -4.89 -21.41
CA LYS A 387 17.25 -4.54 -22.13
C LYS A 387 18.47 -4.53 -21.20
N ARG A 388 19.67 -4.76 -21.76
CA ARG A 388 20.92 -4.94 -21.01
C ARG A 388 21.25 -3.75 -20.09
N ASP A 389 21.02 -2.53 -20.55
CA ASP A 389 21.40 -1.33 -19.80
C ASP A 389 20.53 -1.19 -18.53
N ASP A 390 19.23 -1.49 -18.63
CA ASP A 390 18.33 -1.55 -17.48
C ASP A 390 18.67 -2.72 -16.54
N LEU A 391 19.00 -3.90 -17.07
CA LEU A 391 19.44 -5.03 -16.25
C LEU A 391 20.65 -4.67 -15.38
N LEU A 392 21.63 -3.95 -15.94
CA LEU A 392 22.80 -3.49 -15.20
C LEU A 392 22.45 -2.46 -14.13
N GLN A 393 21.58 -1.49 -14.44
CA GLN A 393 21.12 -0.48 -13.48
C GLN A 393 20.36 -1.13 -12.33
N ILE A 394 19.36 -1.96 -12.62
CA ILE A 394 18.59 -2.69 -11.61
C ILE A 394 19.55 -3.50 -10.73
N ASN A 395 20.46 -4.28 -11.32
CA ASN A 395 21.40 -5.10 -10.56
C ASN A 395 22.32 -4.28 -9.64
N ASN A 396 22.64 -3.03 -9.99
CA ASN A 396 23.41 -2.14 -9.14
C ASN A 396 22.61 -1.62 -7.92
N HIS A 397 21.28 -1.54 -8.04
CA HIS A 397 20.42 -1.13 -6.93
C HIS A 397 20.08 -2.27 -5.96
N LEU A 398 20.19 -3.53 -6.40
CA LEU A 398 19.94 -4.69 -5.53
C LEU A 398 21.05 -4.85 -4.47
N GLU A 399 20.67 -5.28 -3.27
CA GLU A 399 21.59 -5.74 -2.23
C GLU A 399 22.21 -7.09 -2.58
N SER A 400 21.47 -7.97 -3.26
CA SER A 400 21.95 -9.29 -3.73
C SER A 400 22.41 -9.24 -5.18
N ARG A 401 23.36 -8.35 -5.47
CA ARG A 401 23.93 -8.18 -6.82
C ARG A 401 24.38 -9.51 -7.40
N THR A 402 23.92 -9.83 -8.60
CA THR A 402 24.41 -10.99 -9.33
C THR A 402 25.77 -10.65 -9.92
N LYS A 403 26.79 -11.48 -9.63
CA LYS A 403 28.10 -11.38 -10.28
C LYS A 403 27.99 -11.86 -11.72
N ILE A 404 28.25 -10.95 -12.67
CA ILE A 404 28.17 -11.23 -14.09
C ILE A 404 29.55 -11.58 -14.64
N ILE A 405 29.68 -12.77 -15.23
CA ILE A 405 30.93 -13.26 -15.83
C ILE A 405 30.91 -13.09 -17.36
N SER A 406 29.72 -13.05 -17.96
CA SER A 406 29.55 -12.92 -19.41
C SER A 406 29.88 -11.51 -19.90
N LYS A 407 30.55 -11.41 -21.06
CA LYS A 407 30.83 -10.14 -21.74
C LYS A 407 29.59 -9.47 -22.33
N ALA A 408 28.54 -10.25 -22.59
CA ALA A 408 27.27 -9.78 -23.14
C ALA A 408 26.12 -10.45 -22.37
N PRO A 409 25.86 -10.02 -21.12
CA PRO A 409 24.86 -10.65 -20.30
C PRO A 409 23.45 -10.37 -20.82
N ASN A 410 22.58 -11.37 -20.75
CA ASN A 410 21.15 -11.27 -21.00
C ASN A 410 20.39 -11.47 -19.67
N GLN A 411 19.06 -11.27 -19.68
CA GLN A 411 18.24 -11.33 -18.46
C GLN A 411 18.45 -12.60 -17.62
N ARG A 412 18.65 -13.77 -18.25
CA ARG A 412 18.85 -15.03 -17.51
C ARG A 412 20.18 -15.09 -16.76
N ASP A 413 21.16 -14.28 -17.17
CA ASP A 413 22.43 -14.14 -16.44
C ASP A 413 22.24 -13.36 -15.13
N PHE A 414 21.15 -12.60 -14.99
CA PHE A 414 20.73 -11.90 -13.77
C PHE A 414 19.65 -12.71 -13.05
N ILE A 415 20.05 -13.74 -12.31
CA ILE A 415 19.12 -14.73 -11.71
C ILE A 415 17.99 -14.08 -10.90
N ASN A 416 18.31 -13.09 -10.07
CA ASN A 416 17.32 -12.42 -9.22
C ASN A 416 16.33 -11.60 -10.07
N ILE A 417 16.85 -10.81 -11.02
CA ILE A 417 16.00 -10.01 -11.92
C ILE A 417 15.12 -10.91 -12.79
N ASN A 418 15.65 -12.03 -13.30
CA ASN A 418 14.85 -12.97 -14.08
C ASN A 418 13.74 -13.63 -13.25
N PHE A 419 14.03 -13.95 -11.98
CA PHE A 419 13.03 -14.46 -11.04
C PHE A 419 11.94 -13.42 -10.76
N PHE A 420 12.33 -12.20 -10.41
CA PHE A 420 11.42 -11.08 -10.14
C PHE A 420 10.54 -10.74 -11.33
N TYR A 421 11.12 -10.66 -12.53
CA TYR A 421 10.38 -10.38 -13.76
C TYR A 421 9.28 -11.41 -14.01
N HIS A 422 9.58 -12.71 -13.92
CA HIS A 422 8.58 -13.75 -14.16
C HIS A 422 7.59 -13.91 -13.01
N LEU A 423 8.02 -13.70 -11.77
CA LEU A 423 7.12 -13.64 -10.61
C LEU A 423 6.11 -12.51 -10.77
N ALA A 424 6.57 -11.30 -11.09
CA ALA A 424 5.72 -10.13 -11.19
C ALA A 424 4.70 -10.23 -12.34
N LEU A 425 5.07 -10.88 -13.46
CA LEU A 425 4.14 -11.20 -14.53
C LEU A 425 3.09 -12.25 -14.10
N GLU A 426 3.50 -13.30 -13.38
CA GLU A 426 2.57 -14.34 -12.90
C GLU A 426 1.58 -13.78 -11.87
N LEU A 427 2.04 -12.86 -11.02
CA LEU A 427 1.24 -12.16 -10.03
C LEU A 427 0.40 -11.01 -10.64
N GLU A 428 0.53 -10.76 -11.95
CA GLU A 428 -0.12 -9.65 -12.65
C GLU A 428 0.21 -8.26 -12.08
N ILE A 429 1.33 -8.16 -11.37
CA ILE A 429 1.96 -6.92 -10.87
C ILE A 429 2.51 -6.12 -12.05
N LEU A 430 3.10 -6.82 -13.02
CA LEU A 430 3.58 -6.23 -14.27
C LEU A 430 2.81 -6.81 -15.46
N THR A 431 2.66 -6.00 -16.51
CA THR A 431 2.08 -6.43 -17.79
C THR A 431 2.98 -6.00 -18.95
N ILE A 432 2.84 -6.69 -20.08
CA ILE A 432 3.58 -6.36 -21.30
C ILE A 432 2.58 -5.91 -22.34
N ASP A 433 2.74 -4.68 -22.83
CA ASP A 433 2.02 -4.18 -24.00
C ASP A 433 3.01 -3.52 -24.97
N ASN A 434 2.84 -3.75 -26.27
CA ASN A 434 3.71 -3.17 -27.31
C ASN A 434 5.23 -3.25 -27.06
N ASN A 435 5.71 -4.38 -26.53
CA ASN A 435 7.12 -4.59 -26.10
C ASN A 435 7.61 -3.60 -25.03
N LYS A 436 6.70 -3.09 -24.20
CA LYS A 436 7.00 -2.29 -23.03
C LYS A 436 6.46 -2.98 -21.80
N LEU A 437 7.19 -2.85 -20.70
CA LEU A 437 6.81 -3.39 -19.41
C LEU A 437 6.11 -2.29 -18.61
N TYR A 438 4.90 -2.58 -18.14
CA TYR A 438 4.07 -1.66 -17.39
C TYR A 438 3.87 -2.13 -15.96
N PHE A 439 3.83 -1.17 -15.06
CA PHE A 439 3.41 -1.34 -13.69
C PHE A 439 1.88 -1.32 -13.63
N ASN A 440 1.26 -2.35 -13.04
CA ASN A 440 -0.20 -2.43 -12.89
C ASN A 440 -0.61 -2.10 -11.45
N LYS A 441 -1.89 -1.77 -11.20
CA LYS A 441 -2.43 -1.43 -9.87
C LYS A 441 -2.11 -2.47 -8.78
N LYS A 442 -2.13 -3.75 -9.13
CA LYS A 442 -1.74 -4.84 -8.22
C LYS A 442 -0.35 -4.67 -7.62
N ALA A 443 0.53 -3.94 -8.30
CA ALA A 443 1.87 -3.69 -7.81
C ALA A 443 1.89 -2.73 -6.60
N MET A 444 0.99 -1.74 -6.54
CA MET A 444 0.83 -0.92 -5.34
C MET A 444 0.27 -1.73 -4.18
N ASP A 445 -0.77 -2.54 -4.46
CA ASP A 445 -1.32 -3.45 -3.46
C ASP A 445 -0.25 -4.41 -2.94
N TYR A 446 0.64 -4.88 -3.82
CA TYR A 446 1.75 -5.75 -3.44
C TYR A 446 2.74 -5.02 -2.54
N LEU A 447 3.14 -3.80 -2.90
CA LEU A 447 4.13 -3.03 -2.14
C LEU A 447 3.64 -2.70 -0.72
N LEU A 448 2.33 -2.59 -0.52
CA LEU A 448 1.67 -2.37 0.78
C LEU A 448 1.52 -3.62 1.65
N LEU A 449 1.73 -4.82 1.10
CA LEU A 449 1.69 -6.06 1.88
C LEU A 449 2.79 -6.10 2.94
N GLU A 450 2.52 -6.77 4.05
CA GLU A 450 3.54 -7.07 5.05
C GLU A 450 4.62 -8.01 4.48
N ASP A 451 5.83 -7.97 5.05
CA ASP A 451 6.94 -8.80 4.58
C ASP A 451 6.59 -10.30 4.54
N SER A 452 5.82 -10.81 5.52
CA SER A 452 5.39 -12.21 5.58
C SER A 452 4.38 -12.56 4.48
N GLU A 453 3.49 -11.63 4.14
CA GLU A 453 2.50 -11.78 3.08
C GLU A 453 3.20 -11.80 1.70
N LYS A 454 4.11 -10.84 1.48
CA LYS A 454 4.97 -10.81 0.29
C LYS A 454 5.77 -12.11 0.16
N TYR A 455 6.32 -12.60 1.27
CA TYR A 455 7.12 -13.82 1.29
C TYR A 455 6.31 -15.06 0.88
N ILE A 456 5.05 -15.17 1.31
CA ILE A 456 4.19 -16.29 0.91
C ILE A 456 3.98 -16.32 -0.60
N LEU A 457 3.73 -15.17 -1.22
CA LEU A 457 3.56 -15.10 -2.68
C LEU A 457 4.82 -15.57 -3.42
N LEU A 458 6.00 -15.17 -2.95
CA LEU A 458 7.27 -15.64 -3.50
C LEU A 458 7.47 -17.15 -3.31
N PHE A 459 7.13 -17.66 -2.12
CA PHE A 459 7.26 -19.08 -1.80
C PHE A 459 6.30 -19.95 -2.62
N GLU A 460 5.04 -19.54 -2.73
CA GLU A 460 4.03 -20.22 -3.53
C GLU A 460 4.40 -20.22 -5.01
N TYR A 461 5.02 -19.15 -5.51
CA TYR A 461 5.48 -19.07 -6.89
C TYR A 461 6.44 -20.20 -7.29
N LEU A 462 7.29 -20.67 -6.37
CA LEU A 462 8.17 -21.84 -6.62
C LEU A 462 7.40 -23.12 -7.01
N SER A 463 6.10 -23.14 -6.72
CA SER A 463 5.19 -24.24 -6.98
C SER A 463 4.48 -24.15 -8.32
N THR A 464 4.55 -23.01 -9.00
CA THR A 464 3.80 -22.73 -10.22
C THR A 464 4.46 -23.38 -11.44
N LYS A 465 3.65 -23.59 -12.49
CA LYS A 465 4.18 -24.01 -13.80
C LYS A 465 5.02 -22.90 -14.42
N GLY A 466 4.65 -21.64 -14.21
CA GLY A 466 5.39 -20.47 -14.68
C GLY A 466 6.84 -20.48 -14.19
N PHE A 467 7.08 -20.72 -12.90
CA PHE A 467 8.43 -20.83 -12.36
C PHE A 467 9.26 -21.94 -13.04
N VAL A 468 8.70 -23.15 -13.19
CA VAL A 468 9.42 -24.29 -13.80
C VAL A 468 9.77 -24.01 -15.26
N LEU A 469 8.84 -23.44 -16.03
CA LEU A 469 9.03 -23.21 -17.46
C LEU A 469 9.91 -21.99 -17.75
N ASN A 470 9.66 -20.88 -17.05
CA ASN A 470 10.23 -19.58 -17.39
C ASN A 470 11.52 -19.29 -16.62
N VAL A 471 11.60 -19.73 -15.36
CA VAL A 471 12.75 -19.48 -14.49
C VAL A 471 13.74 -20.65 -14.53
N LEU A 472 13.27 -21.89 -14.34
CA LEU A 472 14.16 -23.07 -14.41
C LEU A 472 14.46 -23.53 -15.84
N ASN A 473 13.65 -23.09 -16.82
CA ASN A 473 13.82 -23.41 -18.25
C ASN A 473 13.80 -24.94 -18.52
N PHE A 474 12.98 -25.68 -17.77
CA PHE A 474 12.76 -27.12 -18.00
C PHE A 474 11.68 -27.31 -19.08
N LYS A 475 12.04 -27.95 -20.20
CA LYS A 475 11.24 -27.97 -21.44
C LYS A 475 10.00 -28.88 -21.42
N LYS A 476 9.93 -29.84 -20.50
CA LYS A 476 8.78 -30.69 -20.12
C LYS A 476 9.31 -31.75 -19.16
N ASP A 477 8.45 -32.24 -18.25
CA ASP A 477 8.71 -33.35 -17.33
C ASP A 477 9.65 -33.11 -16.14
N PHE A 478 9.62 -31.92 -15.51
CA PHE A 478 9.81 -31.92 -14.06
C PHE A 478 8.50 -32.36 -13.43
N SER A 479 8.47 -33.58 -12.92
CA SER A 479 7.26 -34.16 -12.37
C SER A 479 6.94 -33.52 -11.01
N LYS A 480 5.66 -33.30 -10.71
CA LYS A 480 5.18 -32.97 -9.35
C LYS A 480 5.82 -33.87 -8.29
N LYS A 481 6.15 -35.12 -8.67
CA LYS A 481 6.90 -36.10 -7.89
C LYS A 481 8.31 -35.65 -7.52
N GLU A 482 9.15 -35.21 -8.46
CA GLU A 482 10.52 -34.75 -8.15
C GLU A 482 10.53 -33.54 -7.19
N LYS A 483 9.56 -32.62 -7.33
CA LYS A 483 9.36 -31.53 -6.37
C LYS A 483 9.01 -32.05 -4.97
N ASN A 484 8.07 -32.99 -4.91
CA ASN A 484 7.60 -33.57 -3.65
C ASN A 484 8.72 -34.35 -2.97
N ASP A 485 9.52 -35.11 -3.71
CA ASP A 485 10.66 -35.85 -3.19
C ASP A 485 11.71 -34.90 -2.60
N PHE A 486 11.94 -33.76 -3.26
CA PHE A 486 12.81 -32.71 -2.73
C PHE A 486 12.28 -32.11 -1.42
N LEU A 487 11.00 -31.73 -1.37
CA LEU A 487 10.35 -31.20 -0.16
C LEU A 487 10.32 -32.23 0.97
N ASN A 488 10.04 -33.50 0.68
CA ASN A 488 10.08 -34.60 1.64
C ASN A 488 11.47 -34.76 2.26
N LYS A 489 12.53 -34.73 1.43
CA LYS A 489 13.91 -34.80 1.92
C LYS A 489 14.25 -33.61 2.82
N LEU A 490 13.87 -32.39 2.43
CA LEU A 490 14.04 -31.20 3.25
C LEU A 490 13.29 -31.32 4.58
N ALA A 491 12.04 -31.78 4.54
CA ALA A 491 11.22 -31.99 5.73
C ALA A 491 11.77 -33.07 6.69
N LEU A 492 12.70 -33.93 6.26
CA LEU A 492 13.40 -34.87 7.15
C LEU A 492 14.66 -34.28 7.79
N MET A 493 15.17 -33.16 7.29
CA MET A 493 16.39 -32.54 7.81
C MET A 493 16.15 -31.84 9.16
N ASN A 494 17.19 -31.82 10.01
CA ASN A 494 17.21 -31.08 11.26
C ASN A 494 17.92 -29.72 11.03
N PRO A 495 17.29 -28.57 11.39
CA PRO A 495 17.91 -27.25 11.24
C PRO A 495 19.28 -27.08 11.93
N SER A 496 19.57 -27.89 12.93
CA SER A 496 20.84 -27.86 13.68
C SER A 496 21.95 -28.71 13.06
N LYS A 497 21.68 -29.44 11.97
CA LYS A 497 22.65 -30.37 11.34
C LYS A 497 23.02 -29.93 9.92
N LYS A 498 24.30 -30.11 9.57
CA LYS A 498 24.80 -30.04 8.19
C LYS A 498 24.73 -31.42 7.54
N TYR A 499 24.30 -31.48 6.28
CA TYR A 499 24.17 -32.71 5.49
C TYR A 499 25.06 -32.62 4.25
N SER A 500 25.59 -33.73 3.75
CA SER A 500 26.34 -33.76 2.48
C SER A 500 25.40 -33.59 1.29
N HIS A 501 25.88 -33.03 0.16
CA HIS A 501 25.09 -32.97 -1.09
C HIS A 501 24.57 -34.33 -1.57
N LYS A 502 25.28 -35.42 -1.22
CA LYS A 502 24.86 -36.79 -1.53
C LYS A 502 23.50 -37.15 -0.91
N TYR A 503 23.07 -36.46 0.15
CA TYR A 503 21.75 -36.64 0.74
C TYR A 503 20.62 -36.39 -0.28
N PHE A 504 20.85 -35.48 -1.23
CA PHE A 504 19.88 -35.14 -2.28
C PHE A 504 20.14 -35.82 -3.62
N SER A 505 21.10 -36.76 -3.74
CA SER A 505 21.28 -37.50 -4.98
C SER A 505 20.01 -38.30 -5.31
N LEU A 506 19.23 -37.81 -6.27
CA LEU A 506 18.10 -38.48 -6.88
C LEU A 506 18.61 -39.04 -8.20
N GLU A 507 18.72 -40.37 -8.31
CA GLU A 507 18.89 -41.16 -9.55
C GLU A 507 19.43 -40.39 -10.78
N GLY A 508 20.65 -39.84 -10.68
CA GLY A 508 21.35 -39.24 -11.82
C GLY A 508 20.84 -37.88 -12.35
N LYS A 509 19.90 -37.20 -11.69
CA LYS A 509 19.40 -35.89 -12.16
C LYS A 509 19.83 -34.72 -11.27
N ASN A 510 20.64 -33.82 -11.83
CA ASN A 510 21.22 -32.62 -11.20
C ASN A 510 20.21 -31.47 -10.91
N HIS A 511 18.90 -31.74 -10.85
CA HIS A 511 17.87 -30.70 -10.65
C HIS A 511 17.87 -30.11 -9.23
N PHE A 512 18.56 -30.74 -8.27
CA PHE A 512 18.77 -30.21 -6.92
C PHE A 512 19.34 -28.78 -6.94
N PHE A 513 20.36 -28.52 -7.77
CA PHE A 513 20.99 -27.19 -7.80
C PHE A 513 20.11 -26.13 -8.44
N SER A 514 19.22 -26.53 -9.35
CA SER A 514 18.28 -25.62 -9.99
C SER A 514 17.26 -25.07 -8.99
N TYR A 515 16.71 -25.92 -8.11
CA TYR A 515 15.79 -25.48 -7.03
C TYR A 515 16.53 -24.93 -5.81
N GLY A 516 17.62 -25.60 -5.41
CA GLY A 516 18.39 -25.27 -4.21
C GLY A 516 18.86 -23.82 -4.19
N ARG A 517 19.20 -23.26 -5.36
CA ARG A 517 19.55 -21.84 -5.48
C ARG A 517 18.42 -20.90 -5.06
N TYR A 518 17.18 -21.15 -5.50
CA TYR A 518 16.03 -20.32 -5.14
C TYR A 518 15.59 -20.57 -3.69
N PHE A 519 15.71 -21.80 -3.20
CA PHE A 519 15.49 -22.08 -1.79
C PHE A 519 16.52 -21.38 -0.90
N LYS A 520 17.77 -21.22 -1.36
CA LYS A 520 18.78 -20.40 -0.68
C LYS A 520 18.47 -18.92 -0.77
N LEU A 521 18.05 -18.41 -1.93
CA LEU A 521 17.62 -17.02 -2.08
C LEU A 521 16.46 -16.66 -1.13
N LEU A 522 15.51 -17.58 -0.95
CA LEU A 522 14.40 -17.43 -0.02
C LEU A 522 14.79 -17.66 1.46
N GLY A 523 16.05 -17.99 1.75
CA GLY A 523 16.47 -18.29 3.12
C GLY A 523 15.83 -19.57 3.69
N LEU A 524 15.34 -20.50 2.87
CA LEU A 524 14.79 -21.79 3.30
C LEU A 524 15.91 -22.80 3.62
N MET A 525 17.06 -22.64 2.99
CA MET A 525 18.22 -23.50 3.18
C MET A 525 19.50 -22.73 2.91
N ASP A 526 20.61 -23.25 3.39
CA ASP A 526 21.94 -22.84 2.99
C ASP A 526 22.71 -24.04 2.45
N TYR A 527 23.61 -23.77 1.50
CA TYR A 527 24.51 -24.77 0.97
C TYR A 527 25.81 -24.15 0.46
N SER A 528 26.89 -24.91 0.58
CA SER A 528 28.20 -24.64 -0.02
C SER A 528 28.66 -25.90 -0.74
N ILE A 529 29.04 -25.78 -2.02
CA ILE A 529 29.52 -26.90 -2.84
C ILE A 529 31.05 -26.98 -2.78
N TYR A 530 31.72 -25.83 -2.77
CA TYR A 530 33.16 -25.73 -3.05
C TYR A 530 34.02 -25.67 -1.80
N GLU A 531 33.54 -25.08 -0.70
CA GLU A 531 34.36 -24.85 0.50
C GLU A 531 34.18 -25.97 1.53
N GLU A 532 32.94 -26.18 1.98
CA GLU A 532 32.64 -27.08 3.09
C GLU A 532 31.73 -28.26 2.71
N ASN A 533 31.26 -28.30 1.46
CA ASN A 533 30.38 -29.32 0.93
C ASN A 533 29.20 -29.70 1.86
N PHE A 534 28.30 -28.76 2.13
CA PHE A 534 27.15 -28.97 3.00
C PHE A 534 25.84 -28.43 2.42
N ILE A 535 24.74 -28.94 2.99
CA ILE A 535 23.38 -28.45 2.89
C ILE A 535 22.81 -28.39 4.31
N LYS A 536 22.13 -27.29 4.64
CA LYS A 536 21.48 -27.07 5.93
C LYS A 536 20.11 -26.47 5.68
N ILE A 537 19.07 -26.99 6.32
CA ILE A 537 17.74 -26.37 6.29
C ILE A 537 17.67 -25.28 7.37
N THR A 538 16.99 -24.17 7.10
CA THR A 538 16.74 -23.14 8.11
C THR A 538 15.49 -23.49 8.94
N THR A 539 15.28 -22.79 10.04
CA THR A 539 14.04 -22.93 10.83
C THR A 539 12.81 -22.59 9.99
N LEU A 540 12.89 -21.50 9.22
CA LEU A 540 11.87 -21.08 8.25
C LEU A 540 11.62 -22.17 7.19
N GLY A 541 12.70 -22.70 6.60
CA GLY A 541 12.64 -23.78 5.63
C GLY A 541 11.91 -25.01 6.16
N LYS A 542 12.30 -25.47 7.35
CA LYS A 542 11.70 -26.64 7.99
C LYS A 542 10.21 -26.46 8.21
N LYS A 543 9.80 -25.30 8.75
CA LYS A 543 8.40 -24.97 9.03
C LYS A 543 7.56 -24.97 7.75
N LEU A 544 8.00 -24.26 6.70
CA LEU A 544 7.27 -24.18 5.44
C LEU A 544 7.23 -25.52 4.70
N THR A 545 8.31 -26.31 4.73
CA THR A 545 8.26 -27.66 4.14
C THR A 545 7.28 -28.57 4.87
N ASN A 546 7.20 -28.49 6.20
CA ASN A 546 6.22 -29.25 6.97
C ASN A 546 4.78 -28.82 6.66
N TYR A 547 4.54 -27.50 6.55
CA TYR A 547 3.24 -26.94 6.20
C TYR A 547 2.72 -27.49 4.86
N VAL A 548 3.54 -27.39 3.82
CA VAL A 548 3.20 -27.87 2.47
C VAL A 548 2.94 -29.38 2.41
N LEU A 549 3.52 -30.16 3.34
CA LEU A 549 3.27 -31.60 3.41
C LEU A 549 2.01 -31.93 4.20
N GLN A 550 1.72 -31.22 5.29
CA GLN A 550 0.49 -31.41 6.08
C GLN A 550 -0.77 -31.03 5.30
N ASP A 551 -0.72 -29.95 4.52
CA ASP A 551 -1.84 -29.51 3.68
C ASP A 551 -2.19 -30.54 2.58
N LYS A 552 -1.19 -31.28 2.08
CA LYS A 552 -1.43 -32.39 1.14
C LYS A 552 -2.13 -33.59 1.78
N ASP A 553 -1.85 -33.88 3.05
CA ASP A 553 -2.52 -34.95 3.77
C ASP A 553 -3.99 -34.60 4.06
N LEU A 554 -4.30 -33.33 4.32
CA LEU A 554 -5.67 -32.83 4.48
C LEU A 554 -6.43 -32.79 3.14
N GLY A 555 -5.78 -32.43 2.04
CA GLY A 555 -6.36 -32.49 0.69
C GLY A 555 -6.70 -33.92 0.19
N SER A 556 -6.15 -34.96 0.83
CA SER A 556 -6.51 -36.37 0.57
C SER A 556 -7.69 -36.87 1.41
N LYS A 557 -8.06 -36.11 2.46
CA LYS A 557 -9.26 -36.30 3.25
C LYS A 557 -10.20 -35.11 3.03
N THR A 558 -10.82 -35.06 1.85
CA THR A 558 -12.02 -34.23 1.69
C THR A 558 -13.08 -34.78 2.65
N ASN A 559 -13.20 -34.14 3.82
CA ASN A 559 -14.40 -34.19 4.63
C ASN A 559 -15.51 -33.56 3.78
N LEU A 560 -16.19 -34.39 2.99
CA LEU A 560 -17.61 -34.20 2.73
C LEU A 560 -18.28 -34.20 4.11
N ILE A 561 -18.42 -33.01 4.69
CA ILE A 561 -19.39 -32.82 5.77
C ILE A 561 -20.73 -33.09 5.13
N ASN A 562 -21.28 -34.27 5.39
CA ASN A 562 -22.60 -34.63 4.95
C ASN A 562 -23.56 -33.78 5.80
N LEU A 563 -24.33 -32.89 5.17
CA LEU A 563 -25.33 -32.05 5.84
C LEU A 563 -26.38 -32.86 6.64
N LYS A 564 -26.42 -34.18 6.47
CA LYS A 564 -27.22 -35.11 7.27
C LYS A 564 -26.66 -35.37 8.67
N ASP A 565 -25.40 -35.08 8.94
CA ASP A 565 -24.78 -35.28 10.25
C ASP A 565 -25.06 -34.12 11.23
N PHE A 566 -25.73 -33.05 10.76
CA PHE A 566 -26.18 -31.90 11.57
C PHE A 566 -27.68 -31.90 11.87
N ILE A 567 -28.43 -32.92 11.44
CA ILE A 567 -29.84 -33.10 11.80
C ILE A 567 -29.98 -34.47 12.45
N ASN A 568 -29.70 -34.53 13.75
CA ASN A 568 -30.39 -35.35 14.76
C ASN A 568 -30.01 -34.91 16.16
#